data_AF-A0A3N2H2X9-F1
#
_entry.id   AF-A0A3N2H2X9-F1
#
_cell.length_a   1.000
_cell.length_b   1.000
_cell.length_c   1.000
_cell.angle_alpha   90.00
_cell.angle_beta   90.00
_cell.angle_gamma   90.00
#
_symmetry.space_group_name_H-M   'P 1'
#
loop_
_entity.id
_entity.type
_entity.pdbx_description
1 polymer ?
#
loop_
_entity_poly.entity_id
_entity_poly.type
_entity_poly.pdbx_seq_one_letter_code
_entity_poly.pdbx_strand_id
1 'polypeptide(L)' 'MLPVESIRLLLNEWDPIGVADSVDDEYDCLVWPLLSRLRAGADVDGIRKYLRHEMSDHFGLDSDVDGIAERLVSWWGSR' A
#
# COMPACT_ATOMS: atom_id res chain seq x y z
N MET A 1 1.04 7.56 -15.73
CA MET A 1 1.04 6.21 -15.12
C MET A 1 -0.36 5.92 -14.61
N LEU A 2 -0.88 4.72 -14.88
CA LEU A 2 -2.21 4.31 -14.42
C LEU A 2 -2.20 4.11 -12.88
N PRO A 3 -3.33 4.26 -12.17
CA PRO A 3 -3.35 4.20 -10.70
C PRO A 3 -2.82 2.91 -10.07
N VAL A 4 -3.05 1.78 -10.74
CA VAL A 4 -2.66 0.45 -10.26
C VAL A 4 -1.14 0.35 -10.21
N GLU A 5 -0.47 0.80 -11.27
CA GLU A 5 0.97 0.75 -11.47
C GLU A 5 1.70 1.67 -10.51
N SER A 6 1.13 2.85 -10.22
CA SER A 6 1.70 3.74 -9.22
C SER A 6 1.56 3.19 -7.80
N ILE A 7 0.42 2.58 -7.46
CA ILE A 7 0.26 1.93 -6.14
C ILE A 7 1.24 0.76 -6.02
N ARG A 8 1.37 -0.08 -7.06
CA ARG A 8 2.36 -1.17 -7.10
C ARG A 8 3.77 -0.63 -6.87
N LEU A 9 4.16 0.43 -7.58
CA LEU A 9 5.48 1.06 -7.40
C LEU A 9 5.69 1.53 -5.95
N LEU A 10 4.72 2.24 -5.38
CA LEU A 10 4.82 2.72 -3.99
C LEU A 10 4.94 1.57 -2.97
N LEU A 11 4.29 0.44 -3.22
CA LEU A 11 4.40 -0.76 -2.39
C LEU A 11 5.76 -1.45 -2.56
N ASN A 12 6.25 -1.61 -3.79
CA ASN A 12 7.58 -2.17 -4.08
C ASN A 12 8.72 -1.28 -3.57
N GLU A 13 8.51 0.03 -3.41
CA GLU A 13 9.50 0.91 -2.78
C GLU A 13 9.47 0.85 -1.25
N TRP A 14 8.33 0.47 -0.65
CA TRP A 14 8.21 0.27 0.79
C TRP A 14 8.75 -1.10 1.22
N ASP A 15 8.44 -2.14 0.44
CA ASP A 15 8.98 -3.49 0.50
C ASP A 15 9.20 -4.10 1.90
N PRO A 16 8.15 -4.24 2.73
CA PRO A 16 8.28 -4.76 4.09
C PRO A 16 8.80 -6.22 4.15
N ILE A 17 8.66 -7.00 3.07
CA ILE A 17 9.14 -8.39 2.97
C ILE A 17 10.58 -8.44 2.46
N GLY A 18 11.02 -7.46 1.66
CA GLY A 18 12.38 -7.41 1.11
C GLY A 18 12.55 -8.22 -0.18
N VAL A 19 11.50 -8.35 -0.99
CA VAL A 19 11.49 -9.20 -2.21
C VAL A 19 11.26 -8.42 -3.50
N ALA A 20 11.13 -7.08 -3.44
CA ALA A 20 10.84 -6.26 -4.62
C ALA A 20 11.92 -6.35 -5.71
N ASP A 21 13.17 -6.68 -5.36
CA ASP A 21 14.25 -6.91 -6.35
C ASP A 21 14.16 -8.29 -7.04
N SER A 22 13.30 -9.18 -6.56
CA SER A 22 13.14 -10.56 -7.06
C SER A 22 11.80 -10.82 -7.72
N VAL A 23 10.72 -10.23 -7.19
CA VAL A 23 9.35 -10.39 -7.66
C VAL A 23 8.62 -9.05 -7.60
N ASP A 24 7.99 -8.65 -8.70
CA ASP A 24 7.31 -7.35 -8.82
C ASP A 24 5.85 -7.38 -8.33
N ASP A 25 5.27 -8.57 -8.16
CA ASP A 25 3.84 -8.80 -7.94
C ASP A 25 3.47 -9.27 -6.53
N GLU A 26 4.45 -9.37 -5.62
CA GLU A 26 4.22 -9.81 -4.23
C GLU A 26 3.08 -9.03 -3.55
N TYR A 27 3.03 -7.72 -3.76
CA TYR A 27 2.06 -6.84 -3.12
C TYR A 27 0.78 -6.59 -3.96
N ASP A 28 0.58 -7.31 -5.07
CA ASP A 28 -0.57 -7.09 -5.97
C ASP A 28 -1.92 -7.30 -5.30
N CYS A 29 -1.98 -8.17 -4.29
CA CYS A 29 -3.18 -8.40 -3.50
C CYS A 29 -3.66 -7.12 -2.78
N LEU A 30 -2.77 -6.17 -2.48
CA LEU A 30 -3.09 -4.91 -1.80
C LEU A 30 -3.54 -3.82 -2.77
N VAL A 31 -3.16 -3.90 -4.05
CA VAL A 31 -3.30 -2.80 -5.01
C VAL A 31 -4.76 -2.41 -5.24
N TRP A 32 -5.62 -3.38 -5.57
CA TRP A 32 -7.04 -3.11 -5.81
C TRP A 32 -7.80 -2.68 -4.55
N PRO A 33 -7.63 -3.35 -3.39
CA PRO A 33 -8.21 -2.90 -2.13
C PRO A 33 -7.79 -1.47 -1.72
N LEU A 34 -6.53 -1.08 -1.94
CA LEU A 34 -6.06 0.29 -1.68
C LEU A 34 -6.69 1.29 -2.65
N LEU A 35 -6.68 0.99 -3.95
CA LEU A 35 -7.29 1.85 -4.95
C LEU A 35 -8.79 2.07 -4.68
N SER A 36 -9.50 1.02 -4.28
CA SER A 36 -10.92 1.11 -3.91
C SER A 36 -11.14 2.05 -2.72
N ARG A 37 -10.31 1.94 -1.67
CA ARG A 37 -10.39 2.80 -0.48
C ARG A 37 -10.04 4.25 -0.78
N LEU A 38 -8.99 4.48 -1.56
CA LEU A 38 -8.60 5.83 -1.99
C LEU A 38 -9.71 6.50 -2.82
N ARG A 39 -10.33 5.76 -3.75
CA ARG A 39 -11.50 6.24 -4.51
C ARG A 39 -12.70 6.54 -3.63
N ALA A 40 -12.87 5.82 -2.53
CA ALA A 40 -13.92 6.05 -1.54
C ALA A 40 -13.59 7.19 -0.57
N GLY A 41 -12.42 7.83 -0.69
CA GLY A 41 -12.02 8.95 0.17
C GLY A 41 -11.44 8.54 1.52
N ALA A 42 -10.84 7.34 1.62
CA ALA A 42 -10.11 6.94 2.81
C ALA A 42 -8.95 7.92 3.11
N ASP A 43 -8.84 8.33 4.37
CA ASP A 43 -7.76 9.15 4.89
C ASP A 43 -6.57 8.29 5.34
N VAL A 44 -5.53 8.96 5.88
CA VAL A 44 -4.30 8.29 6.35
C VAL A 44 -4.63 7.24 7.41
N ASP A 45 -5.52 7.54 8.35
CA ASP A 45 -5.91 6.60 9.41
C ASP A 45 -6.62 5.37 8.85
N GLY A 46 -7.51 5.55 7.87
CA GLY A 46 -8.18 4.48 7.16
C GLY A 46 -7.22 3.57 6.39
N ILE A 47 -6.26 4.14 5.66
CA ILE A 47 -5.23 3.38 4.94
C ILE A 47 -4.29 2.67 5.92
N ARG A 48 -3.84 3.35 6.98
CA ARG A 48 -2.97 2.80 8.01
C ARG A 48 -3.62 1.60 8.72
N LYS A 49 -4.92 1.70 9.05
CA LYS A 49 -5.67 0.61 9.67
C LYS A 49 -5.75 -0.61 8.75
N TYR A 50 -6.00 -0.38 7.45
CA TYR A 50 -6.03 -1.46 6.47
C TYR A 50 -4.67 -2.14 6.34
N LEU A 51 -3.59 -1.37 6.13
CA LEU A 51 -2.26 -1.92 5.97
C LEU A 51 -1.79 -2.69 7.21
N ARG A 52 -2.03 -2.19 8.43
CA ARG A 52 -1.72 -2.94 9.66
C ARG A 52 -2.41 -4.29 9.72
N HIS A 53 -3.69 -4.34 9.36
CA HIS A 53 -4.45 -5.59 9.34
C HIS A 53 -3.85 -6.58 8.34
N GLU A 54 -3.56 -6.15 7.11
CA GLU A 54 -2.97 -7.03 6.10
C GLU A 54 -1.56 -7.49 6.51
N MET A 55 -0.70 -6.59 6.99
CA MET A 55 0.65 -6.97 7.43
C MET A 55 0.60 -8.01 8.55
N SER A 56 -0.21 -7.79 9.58
CA SER A 56 -0.36 -8.72 10.69
C SER A 56 -1.02 -10.03 10.28
N ASP A 57 -2.19 -9.97 9.64
CA ASP A 57 -3.08 -11.13 9.54
C ASP A 57 -2.87 -11.92 8.26
N HIS A 58 -2.44 -11.26 7.18
CA HIS A 58 -2.18 -11.91 5.89
C HIS A 58 -0.69 -12.24 5.72
N PHE A 59 0.21 -11.31 6.06
CA PHE A 59 1.66 -11.52 5.89
C PHE A 59 2.36 -12.04 7.15
N GLY A 60 1.75 -11.94 8.34
CA GLY A 60 2.38 -12.35 9.60
C GLY A 60 3.53 -11.44 10.04
N LEU A 61 3.52 -10.18 9.62
CA LEU A 61 4.57 -9.19 9.85
C LEU A 61 4.10 -8.04 10.76
N ASP A 62 5.02 -7.60 11.62
CA ASP A 62 4.91 -6.32 12.33
C ASP A 62 5.73 -5.27 11.57
N SER A 63 5.05 -4.52 10.70
CA SER A 63 5.68 -3.52 9.83
C SER A 63 5.22 -2.11 10.16
N ASP A 64 6.13 -1.13 10.09
CA ASP A 64 5.77 0.28 10.15
C ASP A 64 5.05 0.68 8.84
N VAL A 65 3.77 1.01 8.98
CA VAL A 65 2.90 1.38 7.85
C VAL A 65 2.65 2.89 7.77
N ASP A 66 3.15 3.69 8.72
CA ASP A 66 2.74 5.10 8.84
C ASP A 66 3.22 5.91 7.64
N GLY A 67 4.50 5.76 7.29
CA GLY A 67 5.09 6.45 6.15
C GLY A 67 4.44 6.07 4.82
N ILE A 68 4.14 4.79 4.59
CA ILE A 68 3.50 4.35 3.34
C ILE A 68 2.03 4.79 3.27
N ALA A 69 1.30 4.81 4.39
CA ALA A 69 -0.08 5.30 4.42
C ALA A 69 -0.16 6.79 4.06
N GLU A 70 0.70 7.61 4.67
CA GLU A 70 0.82 9.04 4.33
C GLU A 70 1.18 9.25 2.86
N ARG A 71 2.15 8.47 2.37
CA ARG A 71 2.63 8.57 0.99
C ARG A 71 1.53 8.21 -0.01
N LEU A 72 0.74 7.16 0.24
CA LEU A 72 -0.38 6.75 -0.61
C LEU A 72 -1.48 7.81 -0.68
N VAL A 73 -1.86 8.38 0.47
CA VAL A 73 -2.91 9.41 0.53
C VAL A 73 -2.44 10.72 -0.11
N SER A 74 -1.22 11.15 0.19
CA SER A 74 -0.60 12.34 -0.41
C SER A 74 -0.49 12.22 -1.92
N TRP A 75 0.01 11.07 -2.41
CA TRP A 75 0.07 10.79 -3.83
C TRP A 75 -1.31 10.84 -4.47
N TRP A 76 -2.33 10.18 -3.89
CA TRP A 76 -3.69 10.18 -4.42
C TRP A 76 -4.30 11.58 -4.53
N GLY A 77 -4.07 12.43 -3.53
CA GLY A 77 -4.55 13.82 -3.51
C GLY A 77 -3.84 14.76 -4.49
N SER A 78 -2.64 14.39 -4.95
CA SER A 78 -1.87 15.14 -5.95
C SER A 78 -2.15 14.75 -7.40
N ARG A 79 -3.07 13.80 -7.64
CA ARG A 79 -3.41 13.26 -8.97
C ARG A 79 -4.32 14.18 -9.78
#